data_AF-A0A852V125-F1
#
_entry.id   AF-A0A852V125-F1
#
_cell.length_a   1.000
_cell.length_b   1.000
_cell.length_c   1.000
_cell.angle_alpha   90.00
_cell.angle_beta   90.00
_cell.angle_gamma   90.00
#
_symmetry.space_group_name_H-M   'P 1'
#
loop_
_entity.id
_entity.type
_entity.pdbx_description
1 polymer ?
#
loop_
_entity_poly.entity_id
_entity_poly.type
_entity_poly.pdbx_seq_one_letter_code
_entity_poly.pdbx_strand_id
1 'polypeptide(L)'
;MDEWRETRRTLREFALGLPEAYEDHPWGDTVVKVNKKIFAFLGAEEPAGDRRPAVWLKLPESHGHALSVAGAEPSRYGLGRAFWVTIPLDGGAPPEIEVLLDWVEESYRAVAPKRLVTALDALGGL
;
A
#
# COMPACT_ATOMS: atom_id res chain seq x y z
N MET A 1 -21.80 -6.58 2.05
CA MET A 1 -20.63 -6.15 2.85
C MET A 1 -19.59 -5.74 1.84
N ASP A 2 -19.14 -4.49 1.87
CA ASP A 2 -18.20 -3.98 0.89
C ASP A 2 -16.81 -4.56 1.18
N GLU A 3 -16.49 -5.70 0.56
CA GLU A 3 -15.24 -6.46 0.76
C GLU A 3 -13.98 -5.60 0.65
N TRP A 4 -14.01 -4.57 -0.19
CA TRP A 4 -12.92 -3.60 -0.33
C TRP A 4 -12.67 -2.79 0.96
N ARG A 5 -13.69 -2.52 1.78
CA ARG A 5 -13.54 -1.78 3.05
C ARG A 5 -12.83 -2.62 4.09
N GLU A 6 -13.17 -3.91 4.14
CA GLU A 6 -12.50 -4.86 5.01
C GLU A 6 -11.04 -5.03 4.59
N THR A 7 -10.79 -5.24 3.29
CA THR A 7 -9.44 -5.28 2.73
C THR A 7 -8.65 -4.02 3.08
N ARG A 8 -9.22 -2.83 2.85
CA ARG A 8 -8.60 -1.54 3.20
C ARG A 8 -8.27 -1.45 4.70
N ARG A 9 -9.19 -1.86 5.58
CA ARG A 9 -8.98 -1.88 7.03
C ARG A 9 -7.83 -2.81 7.41
N THR A 10 -7.80 -4.03 6.88
CA THR A 10 -6.75 -5.01 7.15
C THR A 10 -5.38 -4.49 6.70
N LEU A 11 -5.30 -3.90 5.50
CA LEU A 11 -4.07 -3.28 5.01
C LEU A 11 -3.59 -2.13 5.90
N ARG A 12 -4.52 -1.30 6.37
CA ARG A 12 -4.23 -0.21 7.31
C ARG A 12 -3.67 -0.73 8.62
N GLU A 13 -4.35 -1.71 9.23
CA GLU A 13 -3.95 -2.29 10.51
C GLU A 13 -2.57 -2.94 10.42
N PHE A 14 -2.32 -3.70 9.36
CA PHE A 14 -1.00 -4.27 9.09
C PHE A 14 0.07 -3.20 8.90
N ALA A 15 -0.17 -2.20 8.04
CA ALA A 15 0.78 -1.13 7.76
C ALA A 15 1.16 -0.35 9.03
N LEU A 16 0.21 -0.12 9.94
CA LEU A 16 0.43 0.56 11.22
C LEU A 16 1.14 -0.31 12.26
N GLY A 17 1.15 -1.64 12.08
CA GLY A 17 1.94 -2.56 12.89
C GLY A 17 3.43 -2.55 12.55
N LEU A 18 3.81 -1.99 11.41
CA LEU A 18 5.22 -1.94 10.98
C LEU A 18 6.03 -0.95 11.82
N PRO A 19 7.35 -1.16 12.02
CA PRO A 19 8.16 -0.33 12.91
C PRO A 19 8.11 1.16 12.57
N GLU A 20 7.77 1.99 13.57
CA GLU A 20 7.66 3.46 13.45
C GLU A 20 6.74 3.93 12.30
N ALA A 21 5.80 3.09 11.84
CA ALA A 21 4.77 3.48 10.91
C ALA A 21 3.68 4.31 11.62
N TYR A 22 3.15 5.30 10.93
CA TYR A 22 2.09 6.16 11.44
C TYR A 22 1.17 6.62 10.32
N GLU A 23 -0.09 6.87 10.68
CA GLU A 23 -1.09 7.42 9.78
C GLU A 23 -0.98 8.94 9.65
N ASP A 24 -1.25 9.46 8.46
CA ASP A 24 -1.40 10.88 8.20
C ASP A 24 -2.49 11.13 7.13
N HIS A 25 -2.97 12.37 7.04
CA HIS A 25 -4.05 12.78 6.13
C HIS A 25 -3.70 14.06 5.35
N PRO A 26 -2.63 14.05 4.52
CA PRO A 26 -2.08 15.26 3.90
C PRO A 26 -3.05 16.00 2.97
N TRP A 27 -4.02 15.29 2.38
CA TRP A 27 -5.03 15.86 1.47
C TRP A 27 -6.46 15.40 1.80
N GLY A 28 -6.68 14.90 3.03
CA GLY A 28 -7.91 14.20 3.41
C GLY A 28 -7.95 12.72 3.00
N ASP A 29 -7.03 12.26 2.17
CA ASP A 29 -6.79 10.83 1.93
C ASP A 29 -5.95 10.23 3.06
N THR A 30 -6.25 8.98 3.43
CA THR A 30 -5.45 8.24 4.40
C THR A 30 -4.17 7.74 3.75
N VAL A 31 -3.03 8.06 4.36
CA VAL A 31 -1.72 7.53 3.99
C VAL A 31 -1.01 6.96 5.21
N VAL A 32 -0.16 5.96 4.99
CA VAL A 32 0.74 5.43 6.02
C VAL A 32 2.17 5.84 5.67
N LYS A 33 2.83 6.41 6.68
CA LYS A 33 4.18 6.95 6.59
C LYS A 33 5.11 6.21 7.52
N VAL A 34 6.37 6.17 7.13
CA VAL A 34 7.49 5.82 8.01
C VAL A 34 8.46 7.00 8.02
N ASN A 35 8.84 7.46 9.22
CA ASN A 35 9.62 8.67 9.43
C ASN A 35 8.95 9.94 8.87
N LYS A 36 9.17 10.27 7.59
CA LYS A 36 8.53 11.42 6.90
C LYS A 36 8.07 11.08 5.48
N LYS A 37 8.14 9.80 5.10
CA LYS A 37 7.89 9.33 3.73
C LYS A 37 6.67 8.42 3.71
N ILE A 38 5.82 8.61 2.71
CA ILE A 38 4.66 7.75 2.46
C ILE A 38 5.15 6.44 1.84
N PHE A 39 4.66 5.32 2.35
CA PHE A 39 4.86 3.99 1.75
C PHE A 39 3.53 3.32 1.36
N ALA A 40 2.39 3.76 1.89
CA ALA A 40 1.08 3.28 1.44
C ALA A 40 0.10 4.44 1.32
N PHE A 41 -0.62 4.51 0.19
CA PHE A 41 -1.82 5.33 0.06
C PHE A 41 -3.03 4.42 0.12
N LEU A 42 -3.96 4.69 1.04
CA LEU A 42 -5.18 3.92 1.26
C LEU A 42 -6.43 4.62 0.72
N GLY A 43 -6.25 5.78 0.08
CA GLY A 43 -7.31 6.61 -0.46
C GLY A 43 -8.26 7.19 0.59
N ALA A 44 -9.34 7.79 0.11
CA ALA A 44 -10.42 8.29 0.95
C ALA A 44 -11.19 7.14 1.61
N GLU A 45 -11.73 7.39 2.80
CA GLU A 45 -12.60 6.43 3.49
C GLU A 45 -13.90 6.17 2.70
N GLU A 46 -14.40 7.21 2.03
CA GLU A 46 -15.54 7.15 1.12
C GLU A 46 -15.14 7.73 -0.24
N PRO A 47 -14.72 6.89 -1.21
CA PRO A 47 -14.48 7.34 -2.58
C PRO A 47 -15.77 7.91 -3.18
N ALA A 48 -15.68 9.10 -3.80
CA ALA A 48 -16.81 9.78 -4.43
C ALA A 48 -16.51 10.09 -5.91
N GLY A 49 -17.59 10.22 -6.70
CA GLY A 49 -17.49 10.44 -8.15
C GLY A 49 -16.86 9.24 -8.86
N ASP A 50 -15.92 9.50 -9.76
CA ASP A 50 -15.24 8.45 -10.54
C ASP A 50 -14.08 7.78 -9.81
N ARG A 51 -13.83 8.12 -8.52
CA ARG A 51 -12.75 7.52 -7.73
C ARG A 51 -13.17 6.13 -7.23
N ARG A 52 -12.37 5.12 -7.57
CA ARG A 52 -12.52 3.75 -7.07
C ARG A 52 -11.64 3.51 -5.84
N PRO A 53 -12.04 2.59 -4.94
CA PRO A 53 -11.19 2.17 -3.83
C PRO A 53 -9.94 1.47 -4.38
N ALA A 54 -8.77 1.93 -3.97
CA ALA A 54 -7.49 1.40 -4.43
C ALA A 54 -6.40 1.62 -3.36
N VAL A 55 -5.36 0.79 -3.41
CA VAL A 55 -4.13 0.98 -2.64
C VAL A 55 -2.98 1.33 -3.57
N TRP A 56 -2.12 2.28 -3.19
CA TRP A 56 -0.94 2.62 -3.98
C TRP A 56 0.31 2.29 -3.20
N LEU A 57 1.19 1.49 -3.82
CA LEU A 57 2.36 0.89 -3.19
C LEU A 57 3.58 1.00 -4.11
N LYS A 58 4.76 1.06 -3.51
CA LYS A 58 6.04 1.07 -4.21
C LYS A 58 6.59 -0.35 -4.30
N LEU A 59 6.54 -0.94 -5.48
CA LEU A 59 6.81 -2.36 -5.69
C LEU A 59 8.00 -2.59 -6.64
N PRO A 60 9.25 -2.37 -6.20
CA PRO A 60 10.43 -2.56 -7.05
C PRO A 60 10.63 -4.02 -7.51
N GLU A 61 10.20 -5.01 -6.73
CA GLU A 61 10.34 -6.43 -7.03
C GLU A 61 9.05 -6.99 -7.63
N SER A 62 7.89 -6.63 -7.05
CA SER A 62 6.59 -7.14 -7.49
C SER A 62 5.94 -6.33 -8.64
N HIS A 63 6.64 -5.35 -9.23
CA HIS A 63 6.06 -4.43 -10.21
C HIS A 63 5.30 -5.13 -11.35
N GLY A 64 5.94 -6.12 -11.98
CA GLY A 64 5.36 -6.85 -13.10
C GLY A 64 4.14 -7.68 -12.70
N HIS A 65 4.18 -8.28 -11.50
CA HIS A 65 3.07 -9.04 -10.96
C HIS A 65 1.89 -8.12 -10.62
N ALA A 66 2.14 -7.00 -9.95
CA ALA A 66 1.10 -6.03 -9.61
C ALA A 66 0.42 -5.43 -10.86
N LEU A 67 1.16 -5.20 -11.95
CA LEU A 67 0.60 -4.73 -13.20
C LEU A 67 -0.20 -5.79 -14.00
N SER A 68 -0.13 -7.06 -13.61
CA SER A 68 -0.97 -8.10 -14.20
C SER A 68 -2.38 -8.15 -13.60
N VAL A 69 -2.59 -7.47 -12.46
CA VAL A 69 -3.90 -7.33 -11.81
C VAL A 69 -4.82 -6.47 -12.68
N ALA A 70 -6.05 -6.94 -12.89
CA ALA A 70 -7.03 -6.23 -13.69
C ALA A 70 -7.31 -4.82 -13.13
N GLY A 71 -7.11 -3.78 -13.96
CA GLY A 71 -7.30 -2.39 -13.57
C GLY A 71 -6.15 -1.77 -12.77
N ALA A 72 -5.06 -2.50 -12.52
CA ALA A 72 -3.85 -1.92 -11.95
C ALA A 72 -3.10 -1.09 -12.99
N GLU A 73 -2.54 0.03 -12.55
CA GLU A 73 -1.83 0.96 -13.43
C GLU A 73 -0.57 1.53 -12.76
N PRO A 74 0.49 1.85 -13.53
CA PRO A 74 1.60 2.65 -13.02
C PRO A 74 1.10 4.03 -12.60
N SER A 75 1.51 4.52 -11.43
CA SER A 75 1.07 5.84 -10.97
C SER A 75 1.62 6.96 -11.88
N ARG A 76 0.73 7.67 -12.58
CA ARG A 76 1.07 8.62 -13.67
C ARG A 76 1.57 10.01 -13.22
N TYR A 77 1.40 10.40 -11.96
CA TYR A 77 1.83 11.72 -11.47
C TYR A 77 3.19 11.68 -10.76
N GLY A 78 4.29 11.96 -11.47
CA GLY A 78 5.63 12.19 -10.88
C GLY A 78 6.29 10.99 -10.16
N LEU A 79 5.53 9.93 -9.89
CA LEU A 79 5.92 8.69 -9.23
C LEU A 79 6.21 7.56 -10.25
N GLY A 80 5.89 7.78 -11.53
CA GLY A 80 6.05 6.85 -12.65
C GLY A 80 7.50 6.53 -13.07
N ARG A 81 8.50 6.88 -12.25
CA ARG A 81 9.88 6.39 -12.37
C ARG A 81 10.33 5.54 -11.17
N ALA A 82 9.47 5.33 -10.18
CA ALA A 82 9.86 4.76 -8.89
C ALA A 82 9.02 3.54 -8.49
N PHE A 83 8.57 2.73 -9.45
CA PHE A 83 7.85 1.46 -9.20
C PHE A 83 6.54 1.59 -8.40
N TRP A 84 5.90 2.76 -8.42
CA TRP A 84 4.58 2.93 -7.80
C TRP A 84 3.48 2.34 -8.68
N VAL A 85 2.63 1.51 -8.07
CA VAL A 85 1.49 0.87 -8.71
C VAL A 85 0.23 1.20 -7.93
N THR A 86 -0.82 1.56 -8.65
CA THR A 86 -2.18 1.69 -8.14
C THR A 86 -2.89 0.36 -8.34
N ILE A 87 -3.35 -0.29 -7.27
CA ILE A 87 -4.04 -1.58 -7.28
C ILE A 87 -5.49 -1.36 -6.85
N PRO A 88 -6.50 -1.65 -7.70
CA PRO A 88 -7.90 -1.54 -7.34
C PRO A 88 -8.28 -2.58 -6.29
N LEU A 89 -9.16 -2.22 -5.35
CA LEU A 89 -9.71 -3.11 -4.33
C LEU A 89 -11.14 -3.57 -4.69
N ASP A 90 -11.71 -3.06 -5.78
CA ASP A 90 -13.02 -3.41 -6.32
C ASP A 90 -12.92 -4.00 -7.74
N GLY A 91 -14.03 -4.60 -8.21
CA GLY A 91 -14.32 -4.61 -9.64
C GLY A 91 -13.74 -5.73 -10.52
N GLY A 92 -13.15 -6.80 -9.99
CA GLY A 92 -12.78 -7.93 -10.88
C GLY A 92 -11.77 -8.94 -10.36
N ALA A 93 -11.89 -9.36 -9.09
CA ALA A 93 -10.91 -10.16 -8.35
C ALA A 93 -9.68 -9.33 -7.95
N PRO A 94 -9.78 -8.53 -6.87
CA PRO A 94 -8.58 -7.96 -6.25
C PRO A 94 -7.63 -9.10 -5.85
N PRO A 95 -6.32 -8.83 -5.71
CA PRO A 95 -5.39 -9.83 -5.20
C PRO A 95 -5.83 -10.33 -3.83
N GLU A 96 -5.48 -11.58 -3.51
CA GLU A 96 -5.69 -12.16 -2.20
C GLU A 96 -5.06 -11.26 -1.12
N ILE A 97 -5.68 -11.25 0.07
CA ILE A 97 -5.25 -10.35 1.15
C ILE A 97 -3.78 -10.60 1.51
N GLU A 98 -3.31 -11.85 1.54
CA GLU A 98 -1.91 -12.17 1.83
C GLU A 98 -0.95 -11.49 0.82
N VAL A 99 -1.29 -11.51 -0.47
CA VAL A 99 -0.48 -10.86 -1.52
C VAL A 99 -0.43 -9.35 -1.31
N LEU A 100 -1.56 -8.74 -0.93
CA LEU A 100 -1.59 -7.30 -0.64
C LEU A 100 -0.77 -6.94 0.60
N LEU A 101 -0.76 -7.79 1.63
CA LEU A 101 0.06 -7.60 2.83
C LEU A 101 1.55 -7.68 2.51
N ASP A 102 1.98 -8.67 1.71
CA ASP A 102 3.35 -8.80 1.23
C ASP A 102 3.79 -7.55 0.46
N TRP A 103 2.92 -7.01 -0.40
CA TRP A 103 3.18 -5.79 -1.14
C TRP A 103 3.25 -4.53 -0.26
N VAL A 104 2.46 -4.45 0.81
CA VAL A 104 2.58 -3.37 1.80
C VAL A 104 3.93 -3.45 2.50
N GLU A 105 4.39 -4.64 2.88
CA GLU A 105 5.72 -4.85 3.48
C GLU A 105 6.84 -4.49 2.50
N GLU A 106 6.77 -4.94 1.23
CA GLU A 106 7.74 -4.59 0.19
C GLU A 106 7.85 -3.07 0.04
N SER A 107 6.71 -2.38 -0.01
CA SER A 107 6.67 -0.92 -0.10
C SER A 107 7.29 -0.25 1.12
N TYR A 108 7.02 -0.76 2.32
CA TYR A 108 7.67 -0.31 3.54
C TYR A 108 9.20 -0.49 3.45
N ARG A 109 9.69 -1.67 3.08
CA ARG A 109 11.13 -1.96 2.91
C ARG A 109 11.78 -1.06 1.86
N ALA A 110 11.06 -0.72 0.79
CA ALA A 110 11.52 0.15 -0.29
C ALA A 110 11.60 1.65 0.10
N VAL A 111 11.00 2.05 1.23
CA VAL A 111 10.90 3.45 1.68
C VAL A 111 11.59 3.69 3.02
N ALA A 112 11.53 2.71 3.94
CA ALA A 112 12.03 2.80 5.30
C ALA A 112 13.57 2.92 5.36
N PRO A 113 14.12 3.63 6.36
CA PRO A 113 15.54 3.56 6.67
C PRO A 113 15.98 2.13 7.00
N LYS A 114 17.23 1.77 6.62
CA LYS A 114 17.79 0.43 6.86
C LYS A 114 17.64 -0.06 8.31
N ARG A 115 17.80 0.82 9.30
CA ARG A 115 17.61 0.50 10.73
C ARG A 115 16.23 -0.11 11.02
N LEU A 116 15.18 0.41 10.37
CA LEU A 116 13.82 -0.06 10.59
C LEU A 116 13.50 -1.33 9.81
N VAL A 117 14.12 -1.53 8.65
CA VAL A 117 14.10 -2.82 7.95
C VAL A 117 14.74 -3.90 8.83
N THR A 118 15.91 -3.63 9.42
CA THR A 118 16.53 -4.55 10.39
C THR A 118 15.65 -4.82 11.60
N ALA A 119 14.92 -3.80 12.11
CA ALA A 119 13.99 -3.99 13.21
C ALA A 119 12.79 -4.87 12.82
N LEU A 120 12.28 -4.71 11.59
CA LEU A 120 11.22 -5.56 11.04
C LEU A 120 11.68 -7.02 10.92
N ASP A 121 12.89 -7.26 10.39
CA ASP A 121 13.45 -8.61 10.27
C ASP A 121 13.59 -9.31 11.63
N ALA A 122 13.91 -8.55 12.69
CA ALA A 122 14.00 -9.06 14.05
C ALA A 122 12.63 -9.41 14.67
N LEU A 123 11.52 -8.88 14.15
CA LEU A 123 10.16 -9.21 14.58
C LEU A 123 9.64 -10.49 13.91
N GLY A 124 10.01 -10.73 12.65
CA GLY A 124 9.63 -11.92 11.88
C GLY A 124 10.54 -13.15 12.09
N GLY A 125 11.71 -12.96 12.72
CA GLY A 125 12.65 -14.03 13.04
C GLY A 125 12.35 -14.73 14.37
N LEU A 126 11.45 -15.72 14.34
CA LEU A 126 11.40 -16.84 15.29
C LEU A 126 11.36 -18.17 14.52
#